data_AF-R7J368-F1
#
_entry.id   AF-R7J368-F1
#
_cell.length_a   1.000
_cell.length_b   1.000
_cell.length_c   1.000
_cell.angle_alpha   90.00
_cell.angle_beta   90.00
_cell.angle_gamma   90.00
#
_symmetry.space_group_name_H-M   'P 1'
#
loop_
_entity.id
_entity.type
_entity.pdbx_description
1 polymer ?
#
loop_
_entity_poly.entity_id
_entity_poly.type
_entity_poly.pdbx_seq_one_letter_code
_entity_poly.pdbx_strand_id
1 'polypeptide(L)' 'MTTSILRISALIALFTVAFIGILSVPYDDSKTWFSDFIWSKLIGFAAAYACGTLYVKWRKTDKLIAAYDKWSEKGLEDEI' A
#
# COMPACT_ATOMS: atom_id res chain seq x y z
N MET A 1 -10.45 1.65 19.19
CA MET A 1 -11.17 2.11 17.99
C MET A 1 -10.33 3.11 17.20
N THR A 2 -9.85 4.19 17.83
CA THR A 2 -8.92 5.17 17.23
C THR A 2 -7.63 4.58 16.67
N THR A 3 -7.01 3.62 17.37
CA THR A 3 -5.78 2.93 16.93
C THR A 3 -5.97 2.10 15.65
N SER A 4 -7.14 1.48 15.47
CA SER A 4 -7.46 0.68 14.28
C SER A 4 -7.71 1.58 13.08
N ILE A 5 -8.40 2.70 13.28
CA ILE A 5 -8.59 3.73 12.23
C ILE A 5 -7.24 4.27 11.77
N LEU A 6 -6.31 4.55 12.69
CA LEU A 6 -4.96 5.01 12.36
C LEU A 6 -4.18 3.99 11.51
N ARG A 7 -4.30 2.69 11.82
CA ARG A 7 -3.65 1.62 11.05
C ARG A 7 -4.22 1.52 9.64
N ILE A 8 -5.54 1.61 9.52
CA ILE A 8 -6.22 1.57 8.22
C ILE A 8 -5.82 2.79 7.37
N SER A 9 -5.84 4.00 7.96
CA SER A 9 -5.43 5.20 7.23
C SER A 9 -3.96 5.16 6.83
N ALA A 10 -3.08 4.60 7.65
CA ALA A 10 -1.68 4.38 7.31
C ALA A 10 -1.49 3.40 6.15
N LEU A 11 -2.24 2.28 6.12
CA LEU A 11 -2.21 1.33 5.00
C LEU A 11 -2.68 1.98 3.70
N ILE A 12 -3.79 2.74 3.75
CA ILE A 12 -4.31 3.46 2.58
C ILE A 12 -3.29 4.49 2.09
N ALA A 13 -2.69 5.28 2.98
CA ALA A 13 -1.68 6.26 2.62
C ALA A 13 -0.45 5.60 1.97
N LEU A 14 0.06 4.51 2.55
CA LEU A 14 1.19 3.76 1.99
C LEU A 14 0.85 3.15 0.63
N PHE A 15 -0.36 2.60 0.47
CA PHE A 15 -0.82 2.08 -0.80
C PHE A 15 -0.88 3.18 -1.87
N THR A 16 -1.43 4.35 -1.54
CA THR A 16 -1.48 5.49 -2.46
C THR A 16 -0.08 5.96 -2.86
N VAL A 17 0.84 6.09 -1.89
CA VAL A 17 2.24 6.47 -2.19
C VAL A 17 2.93 5.41 -3.05
N ALA A 18 2.70 4.12 -2.78
CA ALA A 18 3.21 3.03 -3.59
C ALA A 18 2.68 3.10 -5.02
N PHE A 19 1.37 3.27 -5.18
CA PHE A 19 0.70 3.36 -6.47
C PHE A 19 1.22 4.55 -7.28
N ILE A 20 1.31 5.73 -6.67
CA ILE A 20 1.85 6.93 -7.32
C ILE A 20 3.33 6.74 -7.66
N GLY A 21 4.18 6.28 -6.73
CA GLY A 21 5.61 6.13 -7.00
C GLY A 21 5.90 5.11 -8.12
N ILE A 22 5.16 4.00 -8.14
CA ILE A 22 5.33 2.96 -9.16
C ILE A 22 4.80 3.43 -10.52
N LEU A 23 3.62 4.06 -10.57
CA LEU A 23 2.97 4.39 -11.85
C LEU A 23 3.28 5.80 -12.36
N SER A 24 3.82 6.69 -11.52
CA SER A 24 4.22 8.02 -11.95
C SER A 24 5.38 7.93 -12.95
N VAL A 25 5.29 8.76 -13.99
CA VAL A 25 6.37 9.00 -14.95
C VAL A 25 6.74 10.47 -14.82
N PRO A 26 8.03 10.80 -14.56
CA PRO A 26 8.48 12.18 -14.49
C PRO A 26 8.35 12.89 -15.83
N TYR A 27 8.24 14.21 -15.78
CA TYR A 27 8.06 15.04 -16.96
C TYR A 27 9.30 15.02 -17.87
N ASP A 28 9.09 14.70 -19.14
CA ASP A 28 10.13 14.30 -20.10
C ASP A 28 11.27 15.34 -20.27
N ASP A 29 10.95 16.64 -20.20
CA ASP A 29 11.95 17.72 -20.34
C ASP A 29 12.76 18.02 -19.06
N SER A 30 12.67 17.19 -18.02
CA SER A 30 13.45 17.38 -16.81
C SER A 30 14.93 17.04 -17.02
N LYS A 31 15.84 17.96 -16.66
CA LYS A 31 17.29 17.68 -16.61
C LYS A 31 17.65 16.54 -15.65
N THR A 32 16.77 16.25 -14.68
CA THR A 32 16.94 15.19 -13.68
C THR A 32 16.01 13.99 -13.92
N TRP A 33 15.37 13.90 -15.09
CA TRP A 33 14.33 12.92 -15.42
C TRP A 33 14.68 11.49 -15.00
N PHE A 34 15.89 11.02 -15.33
CA PHE A 34 16.31 9.66 -15.01
C PHE A 34 16.48 9.42 -13.50
N SER A 35 17.01 10.41 -12.78
CA SER A 35 17.14 10.37 -11.32
C SER A 35 15.76 10.37 -10.66
N ASP A 36 14.87 11.27 -11.10
CA ASP A 36 13.51 11.38 -10.56
C ASP A 36 12.71 10.10 -10.85
N PHE A 37 12.93 9.48 -12.01
CA PHE A 37 12.33 8.19 -12.36
C PHE A 37 12.79 7.10 -11.41
N ILE A 38 14.10 6.94 -11.19
CA ILE A 38 14.62 5.92 -10.26
C ILE A 38 14.11 6.15 -8.85
N TRP A 39 14.16 7.38 -8.34
CA TRP A 39 13.70 7.68 -6.99
C TRP A 39 12.21 7.42 -6.81
N SER A 40 11.36 7.80 -7.78
CA SER A 40 9.93 7.50 -7.73
C SER A 40 9.65 6.00 -7.63
N LYS A 41 10.37 5.18 -8.40
CA LYS A 41 10.22 3.72 -8.38
C LYS A 41 10.72 3.13 -7.07
N LEU A 42 11.88 3.56 -6.58
CA LEU A 42 12.44 3.11 -5.30
C LEU A 42 11.49 3.43 -4.13
N ILE A 43 10.99 4.66 -4.06
CA ILE A 43 10.02 5.08 -3.05
C ILE A 43 8.73 4.27 -3.18
N GLY A 44 8.25 4.08 -4.41
CA GLY A 44 7.06 3.28 -4.69
C GLY A 44 7.19 1.83 -4.21
N PHE A 45 8.29 1.15 -4.55
CA PHE A 45 8.57 -0.22 -4.11
C PHE A 45 8.77 -0.31 -2.60
N ALA A 46 9.48 0.65 -1.99
CA ALA A 46 9.66 0.69 -0.55
C ALA A 46 8.32 0.87 0.19
N ALA A 47 7.45 1.75 -0.30
CA ALA A 47 6.10 1.95 0.23
C ALA A 47 5.23 0.70 0.05
N ALA A 48 5.31 0.02 -1.10
CA ALA A 48 4.60 -1.24 -1.35
C ALA A 48 5.05 -2.33 -0.38
N TYR A 49 6.36 -2.48 -0.19
CA TYR A 49 6.94 -3.45 0.74
C TYR A 49 6.54 -3.17 2.19
N ALA A 50 6.59 -1.90 2.61
CA ALA A 50 6.15 -1.48 3.93
C ALA A 50 4.65 -1.75 4.13
N CYS A 51 3.82 -1.44 3.13
CA CYS A 51 2.39 -1.69 3.17
C CYS A 51 2.10 -3.19 3.35
N GLY A 52 2.71 -4.06 2.54
CA GLY A 52 2.53 -5.52 2.66
C GLY A 52 3.00 -6.06 4.01
N THR A 53 4.17 -5.64 4.48
CA THR A 53 4.72 -6.09 5.78
C THR A 53 3.84 -5.64 6.94
N LEU A 54 3.37 -4.38 6.92
CA LEU A 54 2.48 -3.85 7.95
C LEU A 54 1.11 -4.51 7.90
N TYR A 55 0.57 -4.78 6.72
CA TYR A 55 -0.69 -5.51 6.56
C TYR A 55 -0.62 -6.91 7.17
N VAL A 56 0.42 -7.69 6.85
CA VAL A 56 0.64 -9.04 7.42
C VAL A 56 0.79 -9.00 8.94
N LYS A 57 1.45 -7.96 9.48
CA LYS A 57 1.57 -7.78 10.92
C LYS A 57 0.24 -7.39 11.57
N TRP A 58 -0.48 -6.44 10.98
CA TRP A 58 -1.68 -5.88 11.56
C TRP A 58 -2.92 -6.75 11.37
N ARG A 59 -3.00 -7.61 10.34
CA ARG A 59 -4.08 -8.61 10.24
C ARG A 59 -4.11 -9.60 11.41
N LYS A 60 -2.97 -9.81 12.09
CA LYS A 60 -2.88 -10.67 13.28
C LYS A 60 -3.24 -9.95 14.59
N THR A 61 -3.03 -8.63 14.65
CA THR A 61 -3.19 -7.86 15.90
C THR A 61 -4.47 -7.01 15.92
N ASP A 62 -4.98 -6.60 14.76
CA ASP A 62 -6.11 -5.68 14.64
C ASP A 62 -7.40 -6.40 14.21
N LYS A 63 -8.44 -6.28 15.03
CA LYS A 63 -9.73 -6.96 14.80
C LYS A 63 -10.44 -6.47 13.54
N LEU A 64 -10.32 -5.21 13.15
CA LEU A 64 -10.99 -4.68 11.95
C LEU A 64 -10.31 -5.16 10.68
N ILE A 65 -8.97 -5.14 10.66
CA ILE A 65 -8.20 -5.64 9.51
C ILE A 65 -8.43 -7.15 9.35
N ALA A 66 -8.46 -7.91 10.44
CA ALA A 66 -8.79 -9.34 10.40
C ALA A 66 -10.23 -9.61 9.93
N ALA A 67 -11.20 -8.77 10.30
CA ALA A 67 -12.57 -8.91 9.85
C ALA A 67 -12.72 -8.62 8.35
N TYR A 68 -12.01 -7.62 7.84
CA TYR A 68 -11.94 -7.33 6.41
C TYR A 68 -11.32 -8.49 5.61
N ASP A 69 -10.21 -9.03 6.10
CA ASP A 69 -9.50 -10.19 5.52
C ASP A 69 -10.44 -11.40 5.41
N LYS A 70 -11.17 -11.75 6.48
CA LYS A 70 -12.18 -12.82 6.45
C LYS A 70 -13.34 -12.55 5.50
N TRP A 71 -13.79 -11.30 5.41
CA TRP A 71 -14.84 -10.92 4.46
C TRP A 71 -14.36 -11.08 3.01
N SER A 72 -13.11 -10.70 2.74
CA SER A 72 -12.48 -10.85 1.43
C SER A 72 -12.29 -12.32 1.05
N GLU A 73 -11.85 -13.17 1.98
CA GLU A 73 -11.72 -14.62 1.74
C GLU A 73 -13.08 -15.27 1.45
N LYS A 74 -14.13 -14.89 2.21
CA LYS A 74 -15.48 -15.40 1.97
C LYS A 74 -16.03 -15.06 0.59
N GLY A 75 -15.81 -13.82 0.12
CA GLY A 75 -16.22 -13.43 -1.23
C GLY A 75 -15.52 -14.23 -2.34
N LEU A 76 -14.30 -14.70 -2.09
CA LEU A 76 -13.57 -15.56 -3.02
C LEU A 76 -14.14 -17.00 -3.05
N GLU A 77 -14.55 -17.52 -1.89
CA GLU A 77 -15.17 -18.85 -1.79
C GLU A 77 -16.55 -18.91 -2.47
N ASP A 78 -17.31 -17.81 -2.45
CA ASP A 78 -18.63 -17.72 -3.09
C ASP A 78 -18.56 -17.63 -4.63
N GLU A 79 -17.38 -17.37 -5.21
CA GLU A 79 -17.15 -17.29 -6.67
C GLU A 79 -16.63 -18.59 -7.30
N ILE A 80 -16.28 -19.62 -6.50
CA ILE A 80 -15.79 -20.95 -6.94
C ILE A 80 -16.92 -21.97 -6.91
#